data_AF-A0A920AZ54-F1
#
_entry.id   AF-A0A920AZ54-F1
#
_cell.length_a   1.000
_cell.length_b   1.000
_cell.length_c   1.000
_cell.angle_alpha   90.00
_cell.angle_beta   90.00
_cell.angle_gamma   90.00
#
_symmetry.space_group_name_H-M   'P 1'
#
loop_
_entity.id
_entity.type
_entity.pdbx_description
1 polymer ?
#
loop_
_entity_poly.entity_id
_entity_poly.type
_entity_poly.pdbx_seq_one_letter_code
_entity_poly.pdbx_strand_id
1 'polypeptide(L)'
;MFKIIKLLAPLLTSFIFGQYDDATFIDPSIEPPKKIEPALKVPVNLHITSKDEKIYIDFSEVDSLVSYEVARQFENMTDSSSYGTFTGSPIIIDKEDDDEIFFLKIRASKGARKGPFTELLGASYAPNRSKILIVNGNDRIVGTNNTFNYILQHGIAIFDNGYDFDSASNEAIINGWINLSDYNIVVWMLGEEGVSTSSFSEREQYLVRKYLISGGKIFVSGSEIGYDLVQKGTNSDKKFFREILKSRYITDAVGGRKGVYRIKSSENSIIAGINFNYDDGSGNTYDVDWPDGVIPIGNANRLAVFSGLSPLFMEGGYLLQRIIQRWIMPGAIVYMTIGFESIYPGYIRNDIMGRVLNYFDAKTITPEISQKTLDASYQKGMGITGFYNNHEDKSITIEFYSNEYEPYCFLTIQDNKNNEIFKMRIYELPVKKQRFRWTGFTKYGEKAPSGVYSASIVQGKKSVTRKFKLIN
;
A
#
# COMPACT_ATOMS: atom_id res chain seq x y z
N MET A 1 -59.67 -25.39 -27.59
CA MET A 1 -59.23 -24.98 -26.23
C MET A 1 -57.96 -24.15 -26.42
N PHE A 2 -57.98 -22.90 -25.98
CA PHE A 2 -57.29 -21.74 -26.57
C PHE A 2 -55.77 -21.88 -26.86
N LYS A 3 -55.38 -21.45 -28.06
CA LYS A 3 -54.02 -21.06 -28.49
C LYS A 3 -54.08 -19.59 -28.95
N ILE A 4 -53.13 -18.79 -28.46
CA ILE A 4 -52.29 -17.79 -29.14
C ILE A 4 -52.99 -16.73 -30.03
N ILE A 5 -52.63 -15.44 -29.87
CA ILE A 5 -52.18 -14.53 -30.95
C ILE A 5 -51.64 -13.20 -30.35
N LYS A 6 -50.38 -12.88 -30.65
CA LYS A 6 -49.84 -11.52 -30.79
C LYS A 6 -49.98 -11.13 -32.28
N LEU A 7 -50.31 -9.87 -32.59
CA LEU A 7 -49.49 -8.92 -33.39
C LEU A 7 -50.34 -7.77 -33.98
N LEU A 8 -49.87 -6.55 -33.71
CA LEU A 8 -49.65 -5.39 -34.60
C LEU A 8 -50.78 -4.76 -35.48
N ALA A 9 -50.81 -3.43 -35.38
CA ALA A 9 -51.58 -2.35 -36.03
C ALA A 9 -51.48 -2.33 -37.60
N PRO A 10 -52.11 -1.41 -38.41
CA PRO A 10 -52.33 0.03 -38.13
C PRO A 10 -53.44 0.85 -38.88
N LEU A 11 -53.50 2.15 -38.49
CA LEU A 11 -53.72 3.39 -39.27
C LEU A 11 -55.13 3.93 -39.69
N LEU A 12 -55.19 5.27 -39.56
CA LEU A 12 -55.95 6.31 -40.29
C LEU A 12 -57.37 6.72 -39.85
N THR A 13 -57.48 7.96 -39.36
CA THR A 13 -58.25 9.04 -40.01
C THR A 13 -57.91 10.40 -39.41
N SER A 14 -57.94 11.43 -40.26
CA SER A 14 -57.48 12.81 -40.00
C SER A 14 -58.63 13.82 -40.13
N PHE A 15 -58.46 14.99 -39.50
CA PHE A 15 -59.06 16.33 -39.77
C PHE A 15 -60.47 16.63 -39.17
N ILE A 16 -60.85 17.78 -38.56
CA ILE A 16 -60.39 19.19 -38.60
C ILE A 16 -61.04 20.08 -37.46
N PHE A 17 -60.38 21.19 -37.10
CA PHE A 17 -60.78 22.47 -36.41
C PHE A 17 -61.17 22.53 -34.90
N GLY A 18 -60.40 23.34 -34.14
CA GLY A 18 -60.78 23.92 -32.85
C GLY A 18 -59.61 24.63 -32.15
N GLN A 19 -59.59 25.95 -32.18
CA GLN A 19 -58.60 26.83 -31.55
C GLN A 19 -58.96 27.00 -30.06
N TYR A 20 -58.14 26.48 -29.15
CA TYR A 20 -58.17 26.83 -27.71
C TYR A 20 -56.73 26.95 -27.22
N ASP A 21 -56.34 28.18 -26.85
CA ASP A 21 -55.20 28.44 -25.99
C ASP A 21 -55.53 27.90 -24.59
N ASP A 22 -55.17 26.66 -24.30
CA ASP A 22 -55.18 26.12 -22.95
C ASP A 22 -54.01 26.75 -22.16
N ALA A 23 -54.24 27.98 -21.69
CA ALA A 23 -53.47 28.53 -20.59
C ALA A 23 -53.73 27.66 -19.36
N THR A 24 -52.78 26.75 -19.09
CA THR A 24 -52.76 25.97 -17.87
C THR A 24 -52.65 26.94 -16.68
N PHE A 25 -53.76 27.14 -15.97
CA PHE A 25 -53.77 27.85 -14.71
C PHE A 25 -52.99 27.01 -13.69
N ILE A 26 -51.72 27.37 -13.48
CA ILE A 26 -50.94 26.87 -12.35
C ILE A 26 -51.45 27.63 -11.12
N ASP A 27 -52.05 26.91 -10.17
CA ASP A 27 -52.48 27.47 -8.89
C ASP A 27 -51.27 28.11 -8.18
N PRO A 28 -51.24 29.43 -7.98
CA PRO A 28 -50.10 30.11 -7.35
C PRO A 28 -49.94 29.77 -5.86
N SER A 29 -50.87 29.03 -5.26
CA SER A 29 -50.73 28.48 -3.90
C SER A 29 -49.99 27.13 -3.86
N ILE A 30 -49.76 26.50 -5.02
CA ILE A 30 -48.94 25.29 -5.12
C ILE A 30 -47.49 25.75 -5.26
N GLU A 31 -46.68 25.55 -4.20
CA GLU A 31 -45.24 25.73 -4.30
C GLU A 31 -44.72 24.91 -5.49
N PRO A 32 -43.96 25.50 -6.42
CA PRO A 32 -43.37 24.75 -7.51
C PRO A 32 -42.54 23.62 -6.90
N PRO A 33 -42.56 22.41 -7.51
CA PRO A 33 -41.82 21.27 -6.97
C PRO A 33 -40.39 21.71 -6.70
N LYS A 34 -39.94 21.59 -5.45
CA LYS A 34 -38.56 21.91 -5.07
C LYS A 34 -37.65 21.14 -6.01
N LYS A 35 -36.93 21.89 -6.85
CA LYS A 35 -35.96 21.32 -7.78
C LYS A 35 -34.93 20.58 -6.92
N ILE A 36 -34.98 19.26 -6.90
CA ILE A 36 -34.01 18.45 -6.18
C ILE A 36 -32.68 18.64 -6.90
N GLU A 37 -31.80 19.45 -6.30
CA GLU A 37 -30.48 19.66 -6.87
C GLU A 37 -29.69 18.35 -6.78
N PRO A 38 -28.98 17.94 -7.85
CA PRO A 38 -28.25 16.68 -7.87
C PRO A 38 -27.18 16.65 -6.77
N ALA A 39 -26.89 15.45 -6.28
CA ALA A 39 -25.83 15.21 -5.31
C ALA A 39 -24.47 15.69 -5.85
N LEU A 40 -23.66 16.28 -4.98
CA LEU A 40 -22.29 16.66 -5.33
C LEU A 40 -21.47 15.39 -5.54
N LYS A 41 -20.76 15.32 -6.67
CA LYS A 41 -19.88 14.21 -6.99
C LYS A 41 -18.66 14.23 -6.07
N VAL A 42 -18.05 13.06 -5.89
CA VAL A 42 -16.74 12.94 -5.24
C VAL A 42 -15.67 13.54 -6.16
N PRO A 43 -14.70 14.31 -5.65
CA PRO A 43 -13.48 14.63 -6.41
C PRO A 43 -12.75 13.36 -6.84
N VAL A 44 -12.07 13.39 -7.98
CA VAL A 44 -11.32 12.24 -8.55
C VAL A 44 -9.89 12.64 -8.88
N ASN A 45 -9.03 11.68 -9.23
CA ASN A 45 -7.59 11.90 -9.49
C ASN A 45 -6.85 12.47 -8.26
N LEU A 46 -7.32 12.13 -7.06
CA LEU A 46 -6.70 12.60 -5.83
C LEU A 46 -5.26 12.09 -5.75
N HIS A 47 -4.33 12.98 -5.45
CA HIS A 47 -2.98 12.62 -5.06
C HIS A 47 -2.43 13.61 -4.06
N ILE A 48 -1.59 13.10 -3.16
CA ILE A 48 -0.99 13.86 -2.08
C ILE A 48 0.51 13.68 -2.16
N THR A 49 1.22 14.78 -2.34
CA THR A 49 2.67 14.76 -2.49
C THR A 49 3.33 15.73 -1.52
N SER A 50 4.55 15.41 -1.09
CA SER A 50 5.40 16.33 -0.36
C SER A 50 6.50 16.88 -1.27
N LYS A 51 6.63 18.21 -1.31
CA LYS A 51 7.70 18.91 -2.04
C LYS A 51 7.95 20.26 -1.39
N ASP A 52 9.20 20.72 -1.42
CA ASP A 52 9.58 22.06 -0.97
C ASP A 52 9.05 22.37 0.45
N GLU A 53 9.13 21.39 1.35
CA GLU A 53 8.69 21.54 2.74
C GLU A 53 7.17 21.80 2.91
N LYS A 54 6.35 21.38 1.94
CA LYS A 54 4.89 21.50 1.97
C LYS A 54 4.18 20.22 1.53
N ILE A 55 2.91 20.10 1.91
CA ILE A 55 2.02 19.05 1.43
C ILE A 55 1.09 19.64 0.36
N TYR A 56 1.06 19.00 -0.79
CA TYR A 56 0.20 19.35 -1.92
C TYR A 56 -0.91 18.30 -2.04
N ILE A 57 -2.15 18.75 -2.11
CA ILE A 57 -3.33 17.94 -2.39
C ILE A 57 -3.88 18.38 -3.74
N ASP A 58 -3.74 17.51 -4.73
CA ASP A 58 -4.15 17.75 -6.11
C ASP A 58 -5.29 16.81 -6.49
N PHE A 59 -6.27 17.32 -7.25
CA PHE A 59 -7.45 16.58 -7.67
C PHE A 59 -8.14 17.26 -8.86
N SER A 60 -9.04 16.52 -9.52
CA SER A 60 -9.94 17.09 -10.52
C SER A 60 -11.14 17.76 -9.87
N GLU A 61 -11.31 19.04 -10.16
CA GLU A 61 -12.42 19.84 -9.66
C GLU A 61 -13.77 19.35 -10.20
N VAL A 62 -14.79 19.35 -9.33
CA VAL A 62 -16.14 18.87 -9.65
C VAL A 62 -16.90 19.91 -10.49
N ASP A 63 -16.80 21.18 -10.14
CA ASP A 63 -17.35 22.36 -10.85
C ASP A 63 -16.71 23.63 -10.25
N SER A 64 -16.65 24.70 -11.02
CA SER A 64 -16.19 26.05 -10.64
C SER A 64 -16.97 26.70 -9.48
N LEU A 65 -18.16 26.19 -9.14
CA LEU A 65 -19.05 26.76 -8.11
C LEU A 65 -19.07 25.95 -6.80
N VAL A 66 -18.18 24.96 -6.64
CA VAL A 66 -18.04 24.19 -5.40
C VAL A 66 -16.74 24.58 -4.69
N SER A 67 -16.74 24.45 -3.37
CA SER A 67 -15.53 24.49 -2.56
C SER A 67 -15.19 23.09 -2.05
N TYR A 68 -14.01 22.91 -1.47
CA TYR A 68 -13.49 21.62 -1.06
C TYR A 68 -13.15 21.65 0.43
N GLU A 69 -13.84 20.83 1.21
CA GLU A 69 -13.52 20.63 2.62
C GLU A 69 -12.40 19.60 2.75
N VAL A 70 -11.36 19.93 3.51
CA VAL A 70 -10.23 19.03 3.78
C VAL A 70 -10.30 18.56 5.24
N ALA A 71 -10.24 17.25 5.42
CA ALA A 71 -10.20 16.61 6.73
C ALA A 71 -8.94 15.76 6.87
N ARG A 72 -8.28 15.88 8.03
CA ARG A 72 -7.18 15.03 8.46
C ARG A 72 -7.69 13.89 9.32
N GLN A 73 -7.12 12.71 9.11
CA GLN A 73 -7.27 11.55 9.98
C GLN A 73 -5.94 11.31 10.70
N PHE A 74 -5.97 11.13 12.02
CA PHE A 74 -4.78 10.73 12.77
C PHE A 74 -4.66 9.20 12.84
N GLU A 75 -3.44 8.71 13.12
CA GLU A 75 -3.10 7.28 13.10
C GLU A 75 -3.96 6.42 14.04
N ASN A 76 -4.42 6.99 15.15
CA ASN A 76 -5.29 6.31 16.12
C ASN A 76 -6.72 6.07 15.61
N MET A 77 -7.07 6.57 14.43
CA MET A 77 -8.37 6.45 13.77
C MET A 77 -9.57 7.06 14.48
N THR A 78 -9.45 7.42 15.75
CA THR A 78 -10.49 8.12 16.51
C THR A 78 -10.44 9.61 16.30
N ASP A 79 -9.24 10.16 16.14
CA ASP A 79 -9.05 11.61 16.10
C ASP A 79 -9.03 12.09 14.66
N SER A 80 -9.70 13.21 14.41
CA SER A 80 -9.68 13.90 13.13
C SER A 80 -9.71 15.41 13.33
N SER A 81 -9.19 16.15 12.37
CA SER A 81 -9.23 17.61 12.34
C SER A 81 -9.64 18.12 10.95
N SER A 82 -10.01 19.39 10.86
CA SER A 82 -10.31 20.03 9.58
C SER A 82 -9.28 21.11 9.27
N TYR A 83 -8.82 21.15 8.03
CA TYR A 83 -8.02 22.25 7.49
C TYR A 83 -8.89 23.36 6.88
N GLY A 84 -10.22 23.26 7.02
CA GLY A 84 -11.16 24.22 6.46
C GLY A 84 -11.56 23.92 5.02
N THR A 85 -11.89 24.98 4.29
CA THR A 85 -12.54 24.94 2.98
C THR A 85 -11.72 25.74 1.96
N PHE A 86 -11.50 25.16 0.79
CA PHE A 86 -10.66 25.70 -0.27
C PHE A 86 -11.44 25.83 -1.59
N THR A 87 -11.02 26.73 -2.47
CA THR A 87 -11.76 27.04 -3.71
C THR A 87 -11.31 26.25 -4.94
N GLY A 88 -10.19 25.53 -4.87
CA GLY A 88 -9.66 24.79 -6.02
C GLY A 88 -8.40 23.99 -5.71
N SER A 89 -7.88 23.33 -6.74
CA SER A 89 -6.66 22.51 -6.73
C SER A 89 -5.46 23.27 -7.34
N PRO A 90 -4.22 23.12 -6.84
CA PRO A 90 -3.83 22.37 -5.65
C PRO A 90 -4.21 23.08 -4.35
N ILE A 91 -4.52 22.30 -3.32
CA ILE A 91 -4.56 22.78 -1.93
C ILE A 91 -3.18 22.56 -1.34
N ILE A 92 -2.61 23.61 -0.73
CA ILE A 92 -1.28 23.58 -0.12
C ILE A 92 -1.45 23.69 1.39
N ILE A 93 -0.91 22.70 2.10
CA ILE A 93 -0.86 22.69 3.57
C ILE A 93 0.58 22.95 3.98
N ASP A 94 0.78 24.03 4.74
CA ASP A 94 2.03 24.30 5.43
C ASP A 94 2.15 23.39 6.67
N LYS A 95 3.39 23.01 7.00
CA LYS A 95 3.66 22.29 8.25
C LYS A 95 3.50 23.26 9.41
N GLU A 96 2.41 23.10 10.15
CA GLU A 96 2.25 23.60 11.50
C GLU A 96 2.46 22.36 12.41
N ASP A 97 3.30 22.44 13.45
CA ASP A 97 3.62 21.38 14.44
C ASP A 97 4.75 20.37 14.11
N ASP A 98 5.03 19.44 15.05
CA ASP A 98 5.98 18.32 14.95
C ASP A 98 5.51 17.18 14.02
N ASP A 99 4.41 17.38 13.29
CA ASP A 99 3.79 16.35 12.47
C ASP A 99 4.66 15.93 11.26
N GLU A 100 4.89 14.62 11.14
CA GLU A 100 5.72 14.04 10.08
C GLU A 100 4.90 13.25 9.04
N ILE A 101 3.64 12.93 9.33
CA ILE A 101 2.73 12.22 8.41
C ILE A 101 1.35 12.87 8.38
N PHE A 102 0.79 13.00 7.17
CA PHE A 102 -0.53 13.56 6.92
C PHE A 102 -1.39 12.52 6.19
N PHE A 103 -2.50 12.13 6.80
CA PHE A 103 -3.56 11.36 6.13
C PHE A 103 -4.77 12.26 5.94
N LEU A 104 -5.17 12.47 4.69
CA LEU A 104 -6.10 13.51 4.29
C LEU A 104 -7.13 12.95 3.31
N LYS A 105 -8.34 13.48 3.41
CA LYS A 105 -9.44 13.22 2.48
C LYS A 105 -10.20 14.51 2.21
N ILE A 106 -10.80 14.60 1.02
CA ILE A 106 -11.50 15.81 0.58
C ILE A 106 -12.94 15.51 0.18
N ARG A 107 -13.81 16.52 0.24
CA ARG A 107 -15.15 16.45 -0.35
C ARG A 107 -15.55 17.77 -0.96
N ALA A 108 -16.32 17.72 -2.04
CA ALA A 108 -16.98 18.90 -2.58
C ALA A 108 -18.10 19.38 -1.65
N SER A 109 -18.22 20.70 -1.49
CA SER A 109 -19.27 21.38 -0.74
C SER A 109 -19.81 22.59 -1.49
N LYS A 110 -21.10 22.87 -1.35
CA LYS A 110 -21.77 24.04 -1.94
C LYS A 110 -22.85 24.54 -0.97
N GLY A 111 -22.52 25.61 -0.24
CA GLY A 111 -23.34 26.07 0.89
C GLY A 111 -23.46 24.96 1.94
N ALA A 112 -24.68 24.60 2.33
CA ALA A 112 -24.93 23.52 3.29
C ALA A 112 -24.82 22.10 2.67
N ARG A 113 -24.77 21.98 1.33
CA ARG A 113 -24.71 20.68 0.67
C ARG A 113 -23.28 20.15 0.66
N LYS A 114 -23.11 18.87 0.97
CA LYS A 114 -21.82 18.18 1.01
C LYS A 114 -21.90 16.88 0.23
N GLY A 115 -20.90 16.62 -0.60
CA GLY A 115 -20.69 15.33 -1.24
C GLY A 115 -20.06 14.31 -0.29
N PRO A 116 -19.92 13.05 -0.73
CA PRO A 116 -19.10 12.08 -0.03
C PRO A 116 -17.63 12.51 0.00
N PHE A 117 -16.89 12.03 0.99
CA PHE A 117 -15.44 12.12 1.00
C PHE A 117 -14.83 11.19 -0.04
N THR A 118 -13.67 11.58 -0.56
CA THR A 118 -12.72 10.66 -1.21
C THR A 118 -12.27 9.58 -0.23
N GLU A 119 -11.58 8.57 -0.76
CA GLU A 119 -10.68 7.75 0.00
C GLU A 119 -9.65 8.58 0.79
N LEU A 120 -9.14 7.99 1.86
CA LEU A 120 -8.03 8.55 2.61
C LEU A 120 -6.74 8.29 1.83
N LEU A 121 -6.02 9.35 1.51
CA LEU A 121 -4.65 9.30 1.01
C LEU A 121 -3.72 9.94 2.03
N GLY A 122 -2.42 9.86 1.81
CA GLY A 122 -1.45 10.49 2.71
C GLY A 122 -0.07 10.69 2.14
N ALA A 123 0.72 11.51 2.82
CA ALA A 123 2.12 11.72 2.53
C ALA A 123 2.88 11.95 3.83
N SER A 124 4.15 11.53 3.86
CA SER A 124 5.07 12.00 4.89
C SER A 124 5.69 13.32 4.48
N TYR A 125 6.04 14.12 5.48
CA TYR A 125 6.75 15.36 5.26
C TYR A 125 8.19 15.08 4.82
N ALA A 126 8.57 15.56 3.63
CA ALA A 126 9.91 15.36 3.09
C ALA A 126 10.51 16.68 2.57
N PRO A 127 11.79 16.98 2.85
CA PRO A 127 12.44 18.20 2.34
C PRO A 127 12.60 18.17 0.81
N ASN A 128 12.59 16.98 0.22
CA ASN A 128 12.57 16.75 -1.22
C ASN A 128 11.42 15.80 -1.55
N ARG A 129 11.05 15.71 -2.83
CA ARG A 129 10.03 14.76 -3.28
C ARG A 129 10.35 13.33 -2.85
N SER A 130 9.33 12.63 -2.32
CA SER A 130 9.43 11.23 -1.97
C SER A 130 9.86 10.36 -3.17
N LYS A 131 10.54 9.26 -2.88
CA LYS A 131 10.91 8.22 -3.86
C LYS A 131 9.99 7.02 -3.82
N ILE A 132 9.00 7.02 -2.93
CA ILE A 132 8.01 5.95 -2.77
C ILE A 132 6.62 6.53 -3.00
N LEU A 133 5.86 5.89 -3.88
CA LEU A 133 4.45 6.21 -4.11
C LEU A 133 3.58 5.06 -3.61
N ILE A 134 2.57 5.35 -2.80
CA ILE A 134 1.47 4.41 -2.52
C ILE A 134 0.34 4.70 -3.51
N VAL A 135 -0.04 3.71 -4.30
CA VAL A 135 -1.20 3.78 -5.20
C VAL A 135 -2.36 3.02 -4.57
N ASN A 136 -3.45 3.73 -4.28
CA ASN A 136 -4.71 3.09 -3.90
C ASN A 136 -5.47 2.66 -5.16
N GLY A 137 -5.58 1.36 -5.37
CA GLY A 137 -6.42 0.78 -6.42
C GLY A 137 -7.53 -0.13 -5.86
N ASN A 138 -7.95 0.08 -4.61
CA ASN A 138 -9.06 -0.65 -4.00
C ASN A 138 -10.34 0.20 -4.05
N ASP A 139 -11.06 0.07 -5.16
CA ASP A 139 -12.29 0.81 -5.48
C ASP A 139 -13.54 -0.03 -5.20
N ARG A 140 -13.38 -1.33 -4.95
CA ARG A 140 -14.49 -2.23 -4.66
C ARG A 140 -15.23 -1.82 -3.39
N ILE A 141 -16.55 -1.70 -3.53
CA ILE A 141 -17.48 -1.39 -2.41
C ILE A 141 -18.62 -2.40 -2.29
N VAL A 142 -18.82 -3.25 -3.31
CA VAL A 142 -19.90 -4.24 -3.33
C VAL A 142 -19.33 -5.62 -3.00
N GLY A 143 -19.90 -6.27 -1.99
CA GLY A 143 -19.49 -7.61 -1.57
C GLY A 143 -18.15 -7.67 -0.84
N THR A 144 -17.69 -6.54 -0.30
CA THR A 144 -16.47 -6.36 0.50
C THR A 144 -16.77 -5.39 1.65
N ASN A 145 -15.89 -5.32 2.65
CA ASN A 145 -15.90 -4.26 3.64
C ASN A 145 -14.71 -3.29 3.39
N ASN A 146 -14.88 -2.33 2.49
CA ASN A 146 -13.86 -1.32 2.22
C ASN A 146 -14.08 -0.08 3.10
N THR A 147 -13.16 0.18 4.02
CA THR A 147 -13.23 1.33 4.94
C THR A 147 -12.53 2.58 4.41
N PHE A 148 -11.96 2.51 3.20
CA PHE A 148 -11.27 3.60 2.49
C PHE A 148 -10.09 4.24 3.24
N ASN A 149 -9.54 3.55 4.24
CA ASN A 149 -8.46 4.07 5.08
C ASN A 149 -7.22 3.18 5.14
N TYR A 150 -7.17 2.10 4.34
CA TYR A 150 -6.11 1.11 4.41
C TYR A 150 -4.71 1.65 4.11
N ILE A 151 -4.58 2.84 3.53
CA ILE A 151 -3.30 3.51 3.37
C ILE A 151 -2.56 3.71 4.70
N LEU A 152 -3.25 3.81 5.84
CA LEU A 152 -2.61 4.00 7.14
C LEU A 152 -1.62 2.89 7.44
N GLN A 153 -2.02 1.65 7.22
CA GLN A 153 -1.21 0.46 7.46
C GLN A 153 0.04 0.44 6.58
N HIS A 154 -0.06 0.94 5.34
CA HIS A 154 1.04 1.01 4.39
C HIS A 154 1.97 2.19 4.69
N GLY A 155 1.42 3.39 4.83
CA GLY A 155 2.15 4.64 5.07
C GLY A 155 2.93 4.62 6.39
N ILE A 156 2.30 4.19 7.50
CA ILE A 156 2.97 4.04 8.80
C ILE A 156 4.10 3.02 8.69
N ALA A 157 3.88 1.88 8.02
CA ALA A 157 4.91 0.86 7.86
C ALA A 157 6.11 1.34 7.02
N ILE A 158 5.88 2.20 6.02
CA ILE A 158 6.96 2.81 5.22
C ILE A 158 7.73 3.83 6.06
N PHE A 159 7.01 4.72 6.74
CA PHE A 159 7.58 5.79 7.55
C PHE A 159 8.38 5.26 8.75
N ASP A 160 7.87 4.25 9.46
CA ASP A 160 8.56 3.58 10.57
C ASP A 160 9.88 2.93 10.15
N ASN A 161 10.03 2.60 8.86
CA ASN A 161 11.27 2.08 8.28
C ASN A 161 12.21 3.19 7.75
N GLY A 162 11.90 4.46 8.03
CA GLY A 162 12.76 5.61 7.73
C GLY A 162 12.67 6.11 6.29
N TYR A 163 11.60 5.75 5.57
CA TYR A 163 11.34 6.18 4.21
C TYR A 163 10.19 7.17 4.15
N ASP A 164 10.32 8.16 3.27
CA ASP A 164 9.22 9.06 2.95
C ASP A 164 8.28 8.43 1.91
N PHE A 165 7.02 8.87 1.87
CA PHE A 165 6.03 8.40 0.89
C PHE A 165 5.11 9.53 0.42
N ASP A 166 4.75 9.48 -0.86
CA ASP A 166 3.61 10.18 -1.46
C ASP A 166 2.49 9.17 -1.71
N SER A 167 1.28 9.62 -2.06
CA SER A 167 0.22 8.70 -2.49
C SER A 167 -0.70 9.27 -3.57
N ALA A 168 -1.39 8.36 -4.28
CA ALA A 168 -2.31 8.69 -5.35
C ALA A 168 -3.43 7.66 -5.45
N SER A 169 -4.61 8.10 -5.90
CA SER A 169 -5.63 7.21 -6.43
C SER A 169 -5.13 6.58 -7.74
N ASN A 170 -5.62 5.40 -8.07
CA ASN A 170 -5.32 4.75 -9.33
C ASN A 170 -5.78 5.58 -10.54
N GLU A 171 -6.88 6.36 -10.44
CA GLU A 171 -7.30 7.23 -11.54
C GLU A 171 -6.28 8.33 -11.82
N ALA A 172 -5.61 8.88 -10.79
CA ALA A 172 -4.54 9.86 -10.98
C ALA A 172 -3.39 9.27 -11.82
N ILE A 173 -3.13 7.96 -11.70
CA ILE A 173 -2.15 7.24 -12.53
C ILE A 173 -2.68 7.05 -13.95
N ILE A 174 -3.91 6.54 -14.09
CA ILE A 174 -4.56 6.24 -15.38
C ILE A 174 -4.64 7.49 -16.27
N ASN A 175 -5.05 8.61 -15.67
CA ASN A 175 -5.26 9.89 -16.33
C ASN A 175 -3.97 10.72 -16.48
N GLY A 176 -2.83 10.23 -15.99
CA GLY A 176 -1.51 10.83 -16.22
C GLY A 176 -1.18 12.04 -15.36
N TRP A 177 -1.90 12.26 -14.25
CA TRP A 177 -1.56 13.29 -13.26
C TRP A 177 -0.30 12.93 -12.50
N ILE A 178 -0.13 11.63 -12.20
CA ILE A 178 1.08 11.08 -11.60
C ILE A 178 1.73 10.07 -12.55
N ASN A 179 3.01 10.30 -12.84
CA ASN A 179 3.82 9.36 -13.60
C ASN A 179 4.57 8.41 -12.66
N LEU A 180 4.34 7.10 -12.78
CA LEU A 180 5.03 6.08 -11.98
C LEU A 180 6.56 6.17 -12.09
N SER A 181 7.08 6.59 -13.24
CA SER A 181 8.52 6.72 -13.48
C SER A 181 9.21 7.82 -12.67
N ASP A 182 8.46 8.68 -12.00
CA ASP A 182 9.01 9.69 -11.09
C ASP A 182 9.41 9.10 -9.72
N TYR A 183 8.96 7.87 -9.44
CA TYR A 183 9.19 7.17 -8.18
C TYR A 183 10.09 5.96 -8.40
N ASN A 184 10.92 5.65 -7.40
CA ASN A 184 11.82 4.50 -7.44
C ASN A 184 11.08 3.22 -7.03
N ILE A 185 10.11 3.37 -6.12
CA ILE A 185 9.32 2.28 -5.55
C ILE A 185 7.85 2.69 -5.62
N VAL A 186 6.99 1.75 -6.03
CA VAL A 186 5.54 1.89 -5.99
C VAL A 186 4.98 0.79 -5.09
N VAL A 187 4.14 1.15 -4.14
CA VAL A 187 3.34 0.22 -3.34
C VAL A 187 1.92 0.31 -3.85
N TRP A 188 1.43 -0.76 -4.48
CA TRP A 188 0.10 -0.82 -5.07
C TRP A 188 -0.81 -1.64 -4.18
N MET A 189 -1.69 -0.95 -3.44
CA MET A 189 -2.65 -1.59 -2.53
C MET A 189 -3.94 -1.90 -3.29
N LEU A 190 -4.36 -3.16 -3.26
CA LEU A 190 -5.59 -3.63 -3.90
C LEU A 190 -6.62 -4.15 -2.91
N GLY A 191 -6.26 -4.45 -1.66
CA GLY A 191 -7.23 -4.92 -0.67
C GLY A 191 -8.01 -6.14 -1.13
N GLU A 192 -9.34 -6.01 -1.29
CA GLU A 192 -10.26 -7.03 -1.86
C GLU A 192 -10.76 -6.66 -3.27
N GLU A 193 -10.00 -5.82 -3.98
CA GLU A 193 -10.29 -5.49 -5.37
C GLU A 193 -10.43 -6.76 -6.21
N GLY A 194 -11.33 -6.72 -7.19
CA GLY A 194 -11.66 -7.90 -7.98
C GLY A 194 -12.56 -7.57 -9.16
N VAL A 195 -13.35 -8.55 -9.59
CA VAL A 195 -14.04 -8.55 -10.89
C VAL A 195 -14.93 -7.32 -11.13
N SER A 196 -15.57 -6.76 -10.09
CA SER A 196 -16.53 -5.66 -10.25
C SER A 196 -15.91 -4.35 -10.69
N THR A 197 -14.64 -4.14 -10.34
CA THR A 197 -13.93 -2.86 -10.44
C THR A 197 -12.54 -3.02 -11.07
N SER A 198 -12.13 -4.27 -11.33
CA SER A 198 -10.88 -4.72 -11.94
C SER A 198 -9.65 -4.47 -11.06
N SER A 199 -8.97 -5.55 -10.68
CA SER A 199 -7.71 -5.51 -9.92
C SER A 199 -6.60 -4.77 -10.65
N PHE A 200 -6.58 -4.90 -11.97
CA PHE A 200 -5.77 -4.09 -12.86
C PHE A 200 -6.50 -3.96 -14.19
N SER A 201 -7.05 -2.79 -14.46
CA SER A 201 -7.56 -2.41 -15.77
C SER A 201 -6.46 -2.52 -16.85
N GLU A 202 -6.87 -2.62 -18.12
CA GLU A 202 -5.93 -2.68 -19.24
C GLU A 202 -4.91 -1.53 -19.22
N ARG A 203 -5.37 -0.33 -18.81
CA ARG A 203 -4.53 0.86 -18.75
C ARG A 203 -3.49 0.77 -17.62
N GLU A 204 -3.89 0.31 -16.43
CA GLU A 204 -2.95 0.09 -15.31
C GLU A 204 -1.94 -0.99 -15.65
N GLN A 205 -2.38 -2.10 -16.26
CA GLN A 205 -1.48 -3.17 -16.72
C GLN A 205 -0.39 -2.63 -17.67
N TYR A 206 -0.77 -1.77 -18.62
CA TYR A 206 0.16 -1.10 -19.53
C TYR A 206 1.16 -0.22 -18.77
N LEU A 207 0.68 0.61 -17.83
CA LEU A 207 1.51 1.55 -17.08
C LEU A 207 2.48 0.82 -16.14
N VAL A 208 2.00 -0.19 -15.41
CA VAL A 208 2.84 -1.04 -14.54
C VAL A 208 3.88 -1.80 -15.34
N ARG A 209 3.50 -2.36 -16.50
CA ARG A 209 4.46 -3.00 -17.42
C ARG A 209 5.55 -2.02 -17.86
N LYS A 210 5.18 -0.81 -18.28
CA LYS A 210 6.14 0.22 -18.70
C LYS A 210 7.07 0.63 -17.56
N TYR A 211 6.52 0.82 -16.36
CA TYR A 211 7.28 1.14 -15.15
C TYR A 211 8.33 0.07 -14.83
N LEU A 212 7.95 -1.21 -14.81
CA LEU A 212 8.86 -2.32 -14.54
C LEU A 212 9.92 -2.53 -15.63
N ILE A 213 9.57 -2.34 -16.90
CA ILE A 213 10.55 -2.38 -18.01
C ILE A 213 11.59 -1.27 -17.86
N SER A 214 11.21 -0.14 -17.27
CA SER A 214 12.09 1.02 -17.05
C SER A 214 12.94 0.91 -15.79
N GLY A 215 12.87 -0.22 -15.05
CA GLY A 215 13.64 -0.43 -13.82
C GLY A 215 12.91 -0.09 -12.53
N GLY A 216 11.63 0.28 -12.64
CA GLY A 216 10.75 0.50 -11.49
C GLY A 216 10.62 -0.74 -10.61
N LYS A 217 10.31 -0.52 -9.34
CA LYS A 217 10.14 -1.57 -8.33
C LYS A 217 8.75 -1.47 -7.74
N ILE A 218 8.00 -2.57 -7.69
CA ILE A 218 6.61 -2.55 -7.25
C ILE A 218 6.32 -3.61 -6.18
N PHE A 219 5.68 -3.20 -5.09
CA PHE A 219 5.06 -4.12 -4.13
C PHE A 219 3.56 -4.12 -4.37
N VAL A 220 2.97 -5.29 -4.66
CA VAL A 220 1.53 -5.47 -4.89
C VAL A 220 0.95 -6.36 -3.80
N SER A 221 -0.18 -5.98 -3.22
CA SER A 221 -0.88 -6.79 -2.22
C SER A 221 -2.41 -6.67 -2.36
N GLY A 222 -3.08 -7.82 -2.41
CA GLY A 222 -4.54 -7.93 -2.40
C GLY A 222 -4.99 -9.38 -2.59
N SER A 223 -6.23 -9.70 -2.20
CA SER A 223 -6.92 -10.95 -2.55
C SER A 223 -7.61 -10.84 -3.91
N GLU A 224 -8.12 -11.96 -4.44
CA GLU A 224 -8.91 -12.05 -5.69
C GLU A 224 -8.25 -11.57 -7.01
N ILE A 225 -7.01 -11.06 -7.00
CA ILE A 225 -6.27 -10.61 -8.19
C ILE A 225 -6.13 -11.72 -9.24
N GLY A 226 -5.82 -12.94 -8.80
CA GLY A 226 -5.71 -14.12 -9.65
C GLY A 226 -7.06 -14.57 -10.18
N TYR A 227 -8.08 -14.63 -9.33
CA TYR A 227 -9.45 -14.91 -9.74
C TYR A 227 -9.94 -13.94 -10.82
N ASP A 228 -9.76 -12.64 -10.60
CA ASP A 228 -10.13 -11.59 -11.54
C ASP A 228 -9.34 -11.72 -12.85
N LEU A 229 -8.01 -11.62 -12.81
CA LEU A 229 -7.19 -11.55 -14.03
C LEU A 229 -7.06 -12.87 -14.78
N VAL A 230 -7.19 -14.02 -14.12
CA VAL A 230 -7.00 -15.34 -14.75
C VAL A 230 -8.31 -16.07 -14.96
N GLN A 231 -9.13 -16.23 -13.92
CA GLN A 231 -10.34 -17.03 -14.03
C GLN A 231 -11.46 -16.28 -14.75
N LYS A 232 -11.58 -14.97 -14.52
CA LYS A 232 -12.58 -14.10 -15.17
C LYS A 232 -12.02 -13.25 -16.30
N GLY A 233 -10.71 -13.05 -16.32
CA GLY A 233 -10.03 -12.14 -17.23
C GLY A 233 -9.82 -12.66 -18.65
N THR A 234 -9.39 -11.72 -19.48
CA THR A 234 -9.04 -11.86 -20.89
C THR A 234 -7.67 -12.56 -21.08
N ASN A 235 -7.29 -12.78 -22.34
CA ASN A 235 -5.94 -13.26 -22.65
C ASN A 235 -4.85 -12.24 -22.32
N SER A 236 -5.16 -10.94 -22.32
CA SER A 236 -4.22 -9.90 -21.90
C SER A 236 -3.97 -9.98 -20.40
N ASP A 237 -5.03 -10.13 -19.61
CA ASP A 237 -4.97 -10.23 -18.15
C ASP A 237 -4.16 -11.45 -17.71
N LYS A 238 -4.44 -12.62 -18.32
CA LYS A 238 -3.67 -13.85 -18.12
C LYS A 238 -2.19 -13.67 -18.47
N LYS A 239 -1.90 -12.89 -19.52
CA LYS A 239 -0.53 -12.58 -19.94
C LYS A 239 0.15 -11.65 -18.94
N PHE A 240 -0.53 -10.61 -18.48
CA PHE A 240 -0.03 -9.72 -17.43
C PHE A 240 0.25 -10.47 -16.14
N PHE A 241 -0.68 -11.30 -15.67
CA PHE A 241 -0.51 -12.12 -14.47
C PHE A 241 0.73 -13.04 -14.57
N ARG A 242 0.90 -13.71 -15.71
CA ARG A 242 2.04 -14.60 -15.98
C ARG A 242 3.36 -13.85 -16.16
N GLU A 243 3.36 -12.78 -16.95
CA GLU A 243 4.59 -12.12 -17.43
C GLU A 243 5.02 -10.94 -16.55
N ILE A 244 4.12 -10.32 -15.82
CA ILE A 244 4.40 -9.18 -14.95
C ILE A 244 4.37 -9.61 -13.48
N LEU A 245 3.27 -10.21 -13.01
CA LEU A 245 3.19 -10.74 -11.63
C LEU A 245 3.95 -12.05 -11.45
N LYS A 246 4.48 -12.64 -12.53
CA LYS A 246 5.29 -13.89 -12.53
C LYS A 246 4.64 -15.05 -11.79
N SER A 247 3.32 -15.15 -11.94
CA SER A 247 2.47 -16.04 -11.17
C SER A 247 1.64 -16.95 -12.08
N ARG A 248 1.43 -18.19 -11.66
CA ARG A 248 0.42 -19.11 -12.21
C ARG A 248 -0.68 -19.27 -11.17
N TYR A 249 -1.90 -18.90 -11.54
CA TYR A 249 -3.07 -19.10 -10.70
C TYR A 249 -3.42 -20.59 -10.58
N ILE A 250 -3.88 -21.00 -9.40
CA ILE A 250 -4.23 -22.38 -9.05
C ILE A 250 -5.67 -22.46 -8.54
N THR A 251 -6.03 -21.62 -7.57
CA THR A 251 -7.33 -21.67 -6.91
C THR A 251 -7.74 -20.28 -6.42
N ASP A 252 -9.05 -20.08 -6.33
CA ASP A 252 -9.71 -18.84 -5.90
C ASP A 252 -9.56 -18.63 -4.38
N ALA A 253 -9.68 -19.73 -3.63
CA ALA A 253 -9.46 -19.73 -2.19
C ALA A 253 -8.58 -20.91 -1.78
N VAL A 254 -7.39 -20.60 -1.28
CA VAL A 254 -6.51 -21.59 -0.65
C VAL A 254 -7.19 -22.11 0.63
N GLY A 255 -7.36 -23.43 0.76
CA GLY A 255 -8.09 -24.02 1.89
C GLY A 255 -9.62 -23.84 1.85
N GLY A 256 -10.16 -23.24 0.79
CA GLY A 256 -11.58 -22.88 0.69
C GLY A 256 -11.89 -21.53 1.34
N ARG A 257 -13.13 -21.06 1.15
CA ARG A 257 -13.58 -19.76 1.69
C ARG A 257 -13.42 -19.73 3.22
N LYS A 258 -12.72 -18.73 3.75
CA LYS A 258 -12.40 -18.61 5.20
C LYS A 258 -11.67 -19.84 5.77
N GLY A 259 -10.93 -20.56 4.94
CA GLY A 259 -10.33 -21.86 5.30
C GLY A 259 -8.93 -21.79 5.92
N VAL A 260 -8.23 -20.66 5.77
CA VAL A 260 -6.86 -20.48 6.25
C VAL A 260 -6.60 -19.02 6.59
N TYR A 261 -5.74 -18.79 7.57
CA TYR A 261 -5.34 -17.45 8.07
C TYR A 261 -3.88 -17.35 8.50
N ARG A 262 -3.07 -18.39 8.20
CA ARG A 262 -1.70 -18.52 8.71
C ARG A 262 -0.72 -18.60 7.56
N ILE A 263 0.31 -17.76 7.61
CA ILE A 263 1.39 -17.72 6.64
C ILE A 263 2.72 -18.14 7.30
N LYS A 264 3.47 -19.00 6.61
CA LYS A 264 4.84 -19.39 6.97
C LYS A 264 5.81 -18.90 5.90
N SER A 265 6.81 -18.10 6.26
CA SER A 265 7.84 -17.65 5.31
C SER A 265 8.62 -18.82 4.71
N SER A 266 9.12 -18.63 3.50
CA SER A 266 10.06 -19.56 2.87
C SER A 266 11.49 -19.27 3.34
N GLU A 267 12.31 -20.31 3.53
CA GLU A 267 13.66 -20.21 4.15
C GLU A 267 14.63 -19.29 3.39
N ASN A 268 14.46 -19.12 2.08
CA ASN A 268 15.29 -18.26 1.23
C ASN A 268 14.56 -17.00 0.73
N SER A 269 13.50 -16.58 1.43
CA SER A 269 12.77 -15.37 1.09
C SER A 269 13.31 -14.11 1.77
N ILE A 270 12.95 -12.93 1.25
CA ILE A 270 13.29 -11.64 1.88
C ILE A 270 12.67 -11.49 3.28
N ILE A 271 11.59 -12.23 3.54
CA ILE A 271 10.93 -12.30 4.85
C ILE A 271 11.21 -13.61 5.60
N ALA A 272 12.31 -14.31 5.25
CA ALA A 272 12.68 -15.56 5.92
C ALA A 272 12.72 -15.36 7.45
N GLY A 273 12.09 -16.30 8.15
CA GLY A 273 11.94 -16.29 9.61
C GLY A 273 10.68 -15.58 10.12
N ILE A 274 9.91 -14.91 9.27
CA ILE A 274 8.64 -14.28 9.65
C ILE A 274 7.48 -15.24 9.36
N ASN A 275 6.76 -15.65 10.40
CA ASN A 275 5.49 -16.34 10.28
C ASN A 275 4.41 -15.45 10.88
N PHE A 276 3.25 -15.39 10.24
CA PHE A 276 2.26 -14.37 10.57
C PHE A 276 0.84 -14.78 10.22
N ASN A 277 -0.12 -14.03 10.74
CA ASN A 277 -1.52 -14.19 10.40
C ASN A 277 -2.03 -12.94 9.68
N TYR A 278 -3.15 -13.09 9.01
CA TYR A 278 -3.92 -12.00 8.44
C TYR A 278 -5.36 -12.09 8.90
N ASP A 279 -6.06 -10.95 8.83
CA ASP A 279 -7.36 -10.72 9.44
C ASP A 279 -8.40 -11.76 8.99
N ASP A 280 -9.05 -12.39 9.98
CA ASP A 280 -10.10 -13.39 9.84
C ASP A 280 -11.49 -12.81 10.10
N GLY A 281 -11.59 -11.48 10.08
CA GLY A 281 -12.79 -10.71 10.40
C GLY A 281 -12.90 -10.31 11.87
N SER A 282 -11.94 -10.71 12.71
CA SER A 282 -11.88 -10.28 14.11
C SER A 282 -11.05 -9.01 14.33
N GLY A 283 -10.27 -8.58 13.33
CA GLY A 283 -9.43 -7.39 13.38
C GLY A 283 -10.13 -6.11 12.94
N ASN A 284 -9.31 -5.08 12.71
CA ASN A 284 -9.77 -3.74 12.32
C ASN A 284 -9.80 -3.51 10.79
N THR A 285 -9.58 -4.57 9.99
CA THR A 285 -9.63 -4.47 8.53
C THR A 285 -10.86 -5.21 7.99
N TYR A 286 -10.65 -6.36 7.35
CA TYR A 286 -11.68 -7.18 6.76
C TYR A 286 -11.24 -8.64 6.80
N ASP A 287 -12.21 -9.55 6.78
CA ASP A 287 -11.94 -10.97 6.65
C ASP A 287 -11.48 -11.27 5.23
N VAL A 288 -10.22 -11.69 5.06
CA VAL A 288 -9.69 -12.07 3.74
C VAL A 288 -10.25 -13.46 3.38
N ASP A 289 -11.49 -13.49 2.87
CA ASP A 289 -12.25 -14.73 2.74
C ASP A 289 -11.99 -15.52 1.44
N TRP A 290 -11.37 -14.87 0.44
CA TRP A 290 -10.93 -15.48 -0.84
C TRP A 290 -9.44 -15.21 -1.15
N PRO A 291 -8.50 -15.78 -0.35
CA PRO A 291 -7.07 -15.63 -0.64
C PRO A 291 -6.67 -16.52 -1.83
N ASP A 292 -6.23 -15.90 -2.93
CA ASP A 292 -5.83 -16.62 -4.13
C ASP A 292 -4.67 -17.58 -3.86
N GLY A 293 -4.76 -18.73 -4.51
CA GLY A 293 -3.66 -19.66 -4.66
C GLY A 293 -2.90 -19.42 -5.96
N VAL A 294 -1.63 -19.05 -5.86
CA VAL A 294 -0.69 -18.88 -6.96
C VAL A 294 0.60 -19.69 -6.79
N ILE A 295 1.29 -19.98 -7.89
CA ILE A 295 2.67 -20.45 -7.87
C ILE A 295 3.64 -19.58 -8.66
N PRO A 296 4.92 -19.48 -8.25
CA PRO A 296 5.89 -18.71 -9.01
C PRO A 296 6.14 -19.32 -10.39
N ILE A 297 6.40 -18.47 -11.37
CA ILE A 297 6.80 -18.85 -12.73
C ILE A 297 8.23 -18.39 -13.02
N GLY A 298 9.01 -19.26 -13.67
CA GLY A 298 10.38 -19.00 -14.06
C GLY A 298 11.28 -18.83 -12.84
N ASN A 299 12.07 -17.75 -12.80
CA ASN A 299 13.02 -17.49 -11.72
C ASN A 299 12.41 -16.67 -10.55
N ALA A 300 11.07 -16.62 -10.43
CA ALA A 300 10.43 -16.04 -9.26
C ALA A 300 10.62 -16.99 -8.06
N ASN A 301 10.94 -16.42 -6.90
CA ASN A 301 11.11 -17.17 -5.66
C ASN A 301 9.83 -17.07 -4.84
N ARG A 302 9.64 -18.07 -3.97
CA ARG A 302 8.56 -18.04 -3.01
C ARG A 302 8.91 -17.11 -1.85
N LEU A 303 7.98 -16.21 -1.51
CA LEU A 303 8.05 -15.35 -0.33
C LEU A 303 7.60 -16.12 0.92
N ALA A 304 6.42 -16.74 0.84
CA ALA A 304 5.81 -17.50 1.93
C ALA A 304 4.79 -18.53 1.42
N VAL A 305 4.28 -19.37 2.32
CA VAL A 305 3.23 -20.36 2.07
C VAL A 305 2.06 -20.17 3.04
N PHE A 306 0.82 -20.44 2.62
CA PHE A 306 -0.24 -20.72 3.58
C PHE A 306 0.09 -22.01 4.36
N SER A 307 -0.17 -22.01 5.66
CA SER A 307 0.25 -23.05 6.59
C SER A 307 -0.92 -23.55 7.45
N GLY A 308 -0.79 -24.76 8.00
CA GLY A 308 -1.85 -25.40 8.77
C GLY A 308 -2.96 -26.04 7.92
N LEU A 309 -2.72 -26.23 6.61
CA LEU A 309 -3.61 -26.91 5.69
C LEU A 309 -3.15 -28.35 5.43
N SER A 310 -4.10 -29.24 5.15
CA SER A 310 -3.78 -30.59 4.65
C SER A 310 -3.08 -30.49 3.28
N PRO A 311 -2.12 -31.38 2.96
CA PRO A 311 -1.39 -31.36 1.68
C PRO A 311 -2.28 -31.31 0.43
N LEU A 312 -3.50 -31.85 0.51
CA LEU A 312 -4.50 -31.81 -0.57
C LEU A 312 -5.00 -30.39 -0.90
N PHE A 313 -4.87 -29.45 0.04
CA PHE A 313 -5.29 -28.05 -0.11
C PHE A 313 -4.11 -27.08 -0.22
N MET A 314 -2.87 -27.60 -0.31
CA MET A 314 -1.63 -26.81 -0.40
C MET A 314 -1.22 -26.45 -1.83
N GLU A 315 -1.89 -26.98 -2.85
CA GLU A 315 -1.57 -26.63 -4.24
C GLU A 315 -1.90 -25.14 -4.47
N GLY A 316 -0.87 -24.31 -4.60
CA GLY A 316 -1.01 -22.89 -4.92
C GLY A 316 -0.91 -21.92 -3.77
N GLY A 317 -0.66 -22.32 -2.53
CA GLY A 317 -0.69 -21.33 -1.45
C GLY A 317 0.53 -20.40 -1.33
N TYR A 318 0.98 -19.66 -2.34
CA TYR A 318 2.29 -18.97 -2.30
C TYR A 318 2.21 -17.44 -2.39
N LEU A 319 2.81 -16.73 -1.42
CA LEU A 319 3.21 -15.33 -1.60
C LEU A 319 4.55 -15.31 -2.36
N LEU A 320 4.84 -14.27 -3.15
CA LEU A 320 5.95 -14.29 -4.13
C LEU A 320 6.91 -13.10 -4.03
N GLN A 321 8.17 -13.37 -4.37
CA GLN A 321 9.19 -12.35 -4.58
C GLN A 321 9.94 -12.61 -5.89
N ARG A 322 10.30 -11.57 -6.64
CA ARG A 322 11.28 -11.71 -7.72
C ARG A 322 12.15 -10.47 -7.88
N ILE A 323 13.46 -10.70 -7.97
CA ILE A 323 14.38 -9.73 -8.57
C ILE A 323 14.48 -10.11 -10.03
N ILE A 324 14.14 -9.21 -10.94
CA ILE A 324 14.50 -9.42 -12.33
C ILE A 324 15.95 -8.93 -12.48
N GLN A 325 16.93 -9.82 -12.37
CA GLN A 325 18.29 -9.54 -12.83
C GLN A 325 18.65 -10.47 -13.98
N ARG A 326 18.37 -10.02 -15.21
CA ARG A 326 19.16 -10.27 -16.42
C ARG A 326 18.65 -9.38 -17.57
N TRP A 327 19.53 -8.52 -18.08
CA TRP A 327 19.63 -7.74 -19.34
C TRP A 327 18.40 -7.25 -20.15
N ILE A 328 17.14 -7.58 -19.83
CA ILE A 328 15.95 -7.19 -20.63
C ILE A 328 14.81 -6.56 -19.79
N MET A 329 14.78 -6.71 -18.46
CA MET A 329 13.90 -5.93 -17.56
C MET A 329 14.61 -5.69 -16.21
N PRO A 330 15.07 -4.48 -15.88
CA PRO A 330 15.77 -4.18 -14.62
C PRO A 330 14.86 -4.04 -13.38
N GLY A 331 13.54 -4.10 -13.53
CA GLY A 331 12.59 -3.90 -12.43
C GLY A 331 12.51 -5.03 -11.41
N ALA A 332 11.86 -4.76 -10.27
CA ALA A 332 11.65 -5.74 -9.20
C ALA A 332 10.18 -5.78 -8.77
N ILE A 333 9.73 -6.95 -8.31
CA ILE A 333 8.36 -7.13 -7.81
C ILE A 333 8.32 -7.99 -6.55
N VAL A 334 7.49 -7.58 -5.59
CA VAL A 334 6.99 -8.40 -4.49
C VAL A 334 5.47 -8.45 -4.64
N TYR A 335 4.88 -9.65 -4.51
CA TYR A 335 3.45 -9.86 -4.70
C TYR A 335 2.88 -10.74 -3.58
N MET A 336 1.85 -10.24 -2.88
CA MET A 336 1.09 -10.98 -1.87
C MET A 336 -0.36 -11.16 -2.31
N THR A 337 -0.90 -12.37 -2.14
CA THR A 337 -2.29 -12.74 -2.46
C THR A 337 -3.27 -12.46 -1.31
N ILE A 338 -2.86 -11.56 -0.42
CA ILE A 338 -3.64 -11.04 0.71
C ILE A 338 -3.32 -9.53 0.80
N GLY A 339 -4.27 -8.72 1.27
CA GLY A 339 -4.02 -7.30 1.53
C GLY A 339 -2.96 -7.13 2.62
N PHE A 340 -1.93 -6.32 2.38
CA PHE A 340 -0.87 -6.08 3.37
C PHE A 340 -1.41 -5.43 4.65
N GLU A 341 -2.43 -4.59 4.51
CA GLU A 341 -3.17 -3.95 5.60
C GLU A 341 -3.77 -4.97 6.59
N SER A 342 -4.18 -6.15 6.09
CA SER A 342 -4.80 -7.22 6.88
C SER A 342 -3.79 -7.99 7.75
N ILE A 343 -2.49 -7.82 7.50
CA ILE A 343 -1.44 -8.50 8.26
C ILE A 343 -1.45 -7.98 9.70
N TYR A 344 -1.54 -8.91 10.64
CA TYR A 344 -1.47 -8.63 12.06
C TYR A 344 -0.52 -9.59 12.77
N PRO A 345 0.02 -9.18 13.94
CA PRO A 345 -0.03 -7.84 14.52
C PRO A 345 0.78 -6.80 13.73
N GLY A 346 0.48 -5.50 13.90
CA GLY A 346 1.04 -4.42 13.08
C GLY A 346 2.58 -4.36 13.05
N TYR A 347 3.28 -4.80 14.09
CA TYR A 347 4.75 -4.84 14.06
C TYR A 347 5.32 -5.84 13.04
N ILE A 348 4.60 -6.94 12.76
CA ILE A 348 4.98 -7.90 11.71
C ILE A 348 4.86 -7.24 10.35
N ARG A 349 3.76 -6.52 10.15
CA ARG A 349 3.50 -5.74 8.94
C ARG A 349 4.65 -4.74 8.70
N ASN A 350 5.12 -4.05 9.74
CA ASN A 350 6.26 -3.13 9.64
C ASN A 350 7.59 -3.83 9.31
N ASP A 351 7.91 -5.00 9.91
CA ASP A 351 9.13 -5.77 9.56
C ASP A 351 9.10 -6.27 8.11
N ILE A 352 7.91 -6.72 7.65
CA ILE A 352 7.71 -7.14 6.26
C ILE A 352 7.95 -5.96 5.30
N MET A 353 7.35 -4.79 5.54
CA MET A 353 7.57 -3.61 4.70
C MET A 353 9.06 -3.23 4.66
N GLY A 354 9.73 -3.18 5.82
CA GLY A 354 11.15 -2.89 5.89
C GLY A 354 12.00 -3.81 5.03
N ARG A 355 11.71 -5.11 5.05
CA ARG A 355 12.42 -6.10 4.23
C ARG A 355 12.13 -5.96 2.74
N VAL A 356 10.90 -5.60 2.37
CA VAL A 356 10.52 -5.30 0.98
C VAL A 356 11.25 -4.05 0.47
N LEU A 357 11.26 -2.96 1.24
CA LEU A 357 11.93 -1.72 0.90
C LEU A 357 13.45 -1.92 0.78
N ASN A 358 14.08 -2.58 1.75
CA ASN A 358 15.50 -2.92 1.71
C ASN A 358 15.85 -3.76 0.48
N TYR A 359 15.01 -4.73 0.14
CA TYR A 359 15.19 -5.55 -1.04
C TYR A 359 15.12 -4.76 -2.34
N PHE A 360 14.21 -3.78 -2.42
CA PHE A 360 14.15 -2.87 -3.56
C PHE A 360 15.34 -1.93 -3.59
N ASP A 361 15.83 -1.45 -2.46
CA ASP A 361 16.96 -0.51 -2.40
C ASP A 361 18.31 -1.16 -2.73
N ALA A 362 18.48 -2.44 -2.38
CA ALA A 362 19.74 -3.19 -2.48
C ALA A 362 20.33 -3.39 -3.89
N LYS A 363 19.80 -2.77 -4.95
CA LYS A 363 20.25 -2.94 -6.35
C LYS A 363 20.51 -1.67 -7.15
N THR A 364 20.86 -0.58 -6.47
CA THR A 364 21.42 0.62 -7.12
C THR A 364 22.96 0.60 -7.22
N ILE A 365 23.61 -0.50 -6.81
CA ILE A 365 25.06 -0.68 -6.94
C ILE A 365 25.37 -1.52 -8.17
N THR A 366 25.45 -0.85 -9.32
CA THR A 366 26.49 -1.19 -10.31
C THR A 366 27.60 -0.17 -10.07
N PRO A 367 28.87 -0.57 -9.89
CA PRO A 367 29.94 0.36 -9.57
C PRO A 367 30.27 1.21 -10.81
N GLU A 368 29.61 2.34 -10.98
CA GLU A 368 30.24 3.48 -11.66
C GLU A 368 31.02 4.26 -10.62
N ILE A 369 32.34 4.05 -10.64
CA ILE A 369 33.30 4.93 -10.01
C ILE A 369 33.17 6.28 -10.72
N SER A 370 32.38 7.19 -10.17
CA SER A 370 32.60 8.62 -10.37
C SER A 370 33.02 9.22 -9.03
N GLN A 371 34.33 9.32 -8.85
CA GLN A 371 34.90 10.21 -7.85
C GLN A 371 34.53 11.64 -8.24
N LYS A 372 33.58 12.26 -7.53
CA LYS A 372 33.63 13.70 -7.27
C LYS A 372 32.79 14.11 -6.06
N THR A 373 33.53 14.53 -5.04
CA THR A 373 33.19 15.56 -4.04
C THR A 373 31.89 15.38 -3.25
N LEU A 374 32.02 14.71 -2.09
CA LEU A 374 31.17 14.98 -0.93
C LEU A 374 31.95 15.85 0.04
N ASP A 375 31.30 16.95 0.42
CA ASP A 375 31.83 18.02 1.24
C ASP A 375 32.34 17.57 2.61
N ALA A 376 33.42 18.22 3.00
CA ALA A 376 34.12 18.01 4.26
C ALA A 376 33.37 18.66 5.43
N SER A 377 32.38 17.99 6.03
CA SER A 377 31.95 18.30 7.43
C SER A 377 30.98 17.31 8.09
N TYR A 378 31.01 16.00 7.79
CA TYR A 378 30.26 15.02 8.60
C TYR A 378 31.09 13.80 8.96
N GLN A 379 31.73 13.83 10.12
CA GLN A 379 32.33 12.66 10.76
C GLN A 379 31.56 12.27 12.02
N LYS A 380 30.84 11.15 11.95
CA LYS A 380 30.71 10.19 13.07
C LYS A 380 30.65 8.78 12.46
N GLY A 381 31.53 7.90 12.96
CA GLY A 381 31.86 6.57 12.39
C GLY A 381 30.74 5.51 12.42
N MET A 382 30.98 4.34 13.02
CA MET A 382 29.94 3.33 13.31
C MET A 382 29.50 3.48 14.77
N GLY A 383 28.22 3.29 15.09
CA GLY A 383 27.77 3.35 16.49
C GLY A 383 26.29 3.02 16.72
N ILE A 384 25.99 2.59 17.94
CA ILE A 384 24.62 2.43 18.45
C ILE A 384 24.27 3.69 19.25
N THR A 385 23.26 4.44 18.83
CA THR A 385 22.86 5.71 19.46
C THR A 385 21.88 5.51 20.60
N GLY A 386 20.93 4.58 20.45
CA GLY A 386 19.85 4.44 21.41
C GLY A 386 19.23 3.06 21.46
N PHE A 387 18.56 2.81 22.57
CA PHE A 387 17.67 1.67 22.77
C PHE A 387 16.36 2.19 23.32
N TYR A 388 15.26 1.83 22.69
CA TYR A 388 13.93 2.29 23.05
C TYR A 388 13.05 1.07 23.30
N ASN A 389 12.70 0.83 24.56
CA ASN A 389 11.76 -0.24 24.89
C ASN A 389 10.36 0.19 24.45
N ASN A 390 9.67 -0.69 23.74
CA ASN A 390 8.24 -0.56 23.49
C ASN A 390 7.50 -1.44 24.50
N HIS A 391 6.79 -0.79 25.42
CA HIS A 391 6.09 -1.46 26.53
C HIS A 391 4.81 -2.17 26.08
N GLU A 392 4.21 -1.77 24.95
CA GLU A 392 2.94 -2.33 24.47
C GLU A 392 3.14 -3.72 23.86
N ASP A 393 4.19 -3.89 23.06
CA ASP A 393 4.45 -5.14 22.35
C ASP A 393 5.70 -5.89 22.83
N LYS A 394 6.35 -5.39 23.89
CA LYS A 394 7.51 -6.02 24.53
C LYS A 394 8.71 -6.14 23.58
N SER A 395 8.87 -5.16 22.69
CA SER A 395 9.98 -5.09 21.75
C SER A 395 10.99 -4.02 22.17
N ILE A 396 12.15 -4.03 21.53
CA ILE A 396 13.14 -2.97 21.69
C ILE A 396 13.60 -2.47 20.33
N THR A 397 13.55 -1.16 20.14
CA THR A 397 14.12 -0.50 18.96
C THR A 397 15.57 -0.14 19.24
N ILE A 398 16.46 -0.67 18.43
CA ILE A 398 17.89 -0.41 18.44
C ILE A 398 18.16 0.64 17.36
N GLU A 399 18.60 1.83 17.77
CA GLU A 399 18.98 2.90 16.84
C GLU A 399 20.49 2.93 16.67
N PHE A 400 20.95 3.01 15.43
CA PHE A 400 22.36 2.93 15.08
C PHE A 400 22.71 3.62 13.76
N TYR A 401 24.01 3.78 13.52
CA TYR A 401 24.56 4.25 12.26
C TYR A 401 25.80 3.41 11.92
N SER A 402 26.00 3.15 10.63
CA SER A 402 27.21 2.50 10.11
C SER A 402 27.73 3.33 8.96
N ASN A 403 29.03 3.64 8.97
CA ASN A 403 29.64 4.46 7.94
C ASN A 403 30.91 3.74 7.45
N GLU A 404 30.88 3.24 6.21
CA GLU A 404 32.00 2.99 5.29
C GLU A 404 31.59 1.97 4.22
N TYR A 405 32.08 2.21 3.00
CA TYR A 405 32.08 1.25 1.88
C TYR A 405 33.04 0.10 2.22
N GLU A 406 32.45 -1.08 2.41
CA GLU A 406 33.07 -2.38 2.72
C GLU A 406 33.86 -2.55 4.04
N PRO A 407 33.81 -3.75 4.67
CA PRO A 407 33.02 -4.95 4.31
C PRO A 407 31.67 -5.02 5.08
N TYR A 408 30.91 -6.11 4.90
CA TYR A 408 29.55 -6.31 5.44
C TYR A 408 29.37 -5.90 6.91
N CYS A 409 28.25 -5.23 7.17
CA CYS A 409 27.82 -4.83 8.51
C CYS A 409 26.82 -5.85 9.07
N PHE A 410 26.96 -6.25 10.33
CA PHE A 410 26.06 -7.17 11.01
C PHE A 410 25.57 -6.57 12.33
N LEU A 411 24.27 -6.67 12.59
CA LEU A 411 23.71 -6.49 13.92
C LEU A 411 23.53 -7.85 14.56
N THR A 412 24.17 -8.05 15.71
CA THR A 412 24.09 -9.28 16.50
C THR A 412 23.55 -8.93 17.89
N ILE A 413 22.53 -9.65 18.34
CA ILE A 413 22.02 -9.56 19.70
C ILE A 413 22.48 -10.79 20.47
N GLN A 414 23.06 -10.57 21.64
CA GLN A 414 23.60 -11.62 22.49
C GLN A 414 23.02 -11.55 23.90
N ASP A 415 22.90 -12.70 24.56
CA ASP A 415 22.53 -12.76 25.97
C ASP A 415 23.70 -12.35 26.89
N ASN A 416 23.46 -12.38 28.20
CA ASN A 416 24.49 -12.06 29.21
C ASN A 416 25.67 -13.05 29.27
N LYS A 417 25.59 -14.18 28.55
CA LYS A 417 26.65 -15.19 28.38
C LYS A 417 27.33 -15.08 27.01
N ASN A 418 27.03 -14.04 26.22
CA ASN A 418 27.50 -13.81 24.85
C ASN A 418 26.99 -14.83 23.81
N ASN A 419 25.96 -15.63 24.12
CA ASN A 419 25.34 -16.49 23.13
C ASN A 419 24.60 -15.64 22.09
N GLU A 420 24.77 -15.95 20.81
CA GLU A 420 24.04 -15.28 19.73
C GLU A 420 22.55 -15.66 19.77
N ILE A 421 21.72 -14.67 20.09
CA ILE A 421 20.26 -14.79 20.16
C ILE A 421 19.63 -14.44 18.81
N PHE A 422 20.14 -13.40 18.17
CA PHE A 422 19.67 -12.93 16.87
C PHE A 422 20.85 -12.36 16.09
N LYS A 423 20.86 -12.57 14.77
CA LYS A 423 21.84 -11.95 13.90
C LYS A 423 21.20 -11.62 12.57
N MET A 424 21.42 -10.39 12.13
CA MET A 424 21.04 -9.95 10.81
C MET A 424 22.21 -9.27 10.14
N ARG A 425 22.24 -9.39 8.81
CA ARG A 425 23.08 -8.54 7.98
C ARG A 425 22.39 -7.19 7.81
N ILE A 426 23.11 -6.12 8.08
CA ILE A 426 22.70 -4.75 7.76
C ILE A 426 23.13 -4.52 6.31
N TYR A 427 22.16 -4.33 5.43
CA TYR A 427 22.42 -3.95 4.04
C TYR A 427 22.64 -2.43 3.99
N GLU A 428 23.61 -2.01 3.18
CA GLU A 428 24.17 -0.65 3.14
C GLU A 428 23.10 0.44 3.04
N LEU A 429 23.16 1.45 3.91
CA LEU A 429 22.47 2.73 3.74
C LEU A 429 23.46 3.85 4.04
N PRO A 430 23.72 4.78 3.09
CA PRO A 430 24.57 5.94 3.35
C PRO A 430 23.94 6.85 4.41
N VAL A 431 24.76 7.28 5.38
CA VAL A 431 24.66 8.51 6.20
C VAL A 431 23.40 8.81 7.05
N LYS A 432 22.34 7.99 7.06
CA LYS A 432 21.19 8.20 7.97
C LYS A 432 21.19 7.26 9.20
N LYS A 433 20.63 7.74 10.32
CA LYS A 433 20.34 6.90 11.50
C LYS A 433 19.34 5.81 11.10
N GLN A 434 19.65 4.57 11.44
CA GLN A 434 18.83 3.39 11.21
C GLN A 434 18.18 2.94 12.51
N ARG A 435 16.99 2.35 12.41
CA ARG A 435 16.26 1.77 13.54
C ARG A 435 15.92 0.32 13.22
N PHE A 436 16.26 -0.59 14.12
CA PHE A 436 15.87 -1.99 14.04
C PHE A 436 15.06 -2.36 15.28
N ARG A 437 13.81 -2.76 15.08
CA ARG A 437 12.94 -3.23 16.16
C ARG A 437 13.11 -4.74 16.34
N TRP A 438 13.67 -5.14 17.48
CA TRP A 438 13.75 -6.53 17.89
C TRP A 438 12.59 -6.88 18.83
N THR A 439 11.72 -7.77 18.40
CA THR A 439 10.51 -8.21 19.11
C THR A 439 10.77 -9.27 20.20
N GLY A 440 12.05 -9.51 20.50
CA GLY A 440 12.48 -10.50 21.48
C GLY A 440 12.53 -11.93 20.95
N PHE A 441 12.16 -12.20 19.69
CA PHE A 441 12.28 -13.56 19.15
C PHE A 441 13.72 -13.93 18.83
N THR A 442 14.12 -15.13 19.27
CA THR A 442 15.43 -15.71 18.97
C THR A 442 15.47 -16.25 17.53
N LYS A 443 16.66 -16.60 17.04
CA LYS A 443 16.84 -17.31 15.75
C LYS A 443 16.10 -18.66 15.66
N TYR A 444 15.63 -19.21 16.78
CA TYR A 444 14.85 -20.44 16.85
C TYR A 444 13.33 -20.19 16.96
N GLY A 445 12.89 -18.92 16.92
CA GLY A 445 11.48 -18.56 17.00
C GLY A 445 10.90 -18.56 18.42
N GLU A 446 11.75 -18.70 19.44
CA GLU A 446 11.34 -18.63 20.85
C GLU A 446 11.40 -17.18 21.37
N LYS A 447 10.57 -16.83 22.35
CA LYS A 447 10.60 -15.49 22.96
C LYS A 447 11.71 -15.42 24.02
N ALA A 448 12.64 -14.50 23.85
CA ALA A 448 13.74 -14.25 24.76
C ALA A 448 13.21 -13.68 26.09
N PRO A 449 13.71 -14.12 27.26
CA PRO A 449 13.24 -13.66 28.56
C PRO A 449 13.62 -12.19 28.84
N SER A 450 12.90 -11.52 29.75
CA SER A 450 13.34 -10.22 30.28
C SER A 450 14.74 -10.34 30.87
N GLY A 451 15.63 -9.41 30.54
CA GLY A 451 17.03 -9.57 30.91
C GLY A 451 17.96 -8.52 30.30
N VAL A 452 19.24 -8.66 30.61
CA VAL A 452 20.30 -7.83 30.02
C VAL A 452 20.84 -8.54 28.79
N TYR A 453 20.85 -7.82 27.68
CA TYR A 453 21.37 -8.26 26.39
C TYR A 453 22.44 -7.27 25.91
N SER A 454 23.17 -7.64 24.88
CA SER A 454 24.03 -6.73 24.14
C SER A 454 23.71 -6.75 22.66
N ALA A 455 23.62 -5.56 22.07
CA ALA A 455 23.61 -5.38 20.63
C ALA A 455 25.03 -5.03 20.18
N SER A 456 25.53 -5.76 19.19
CA SER A 456 26.85 -5.62 18.58
C SER A 456 26.69 -5.32 17.11
N ILE A 457 27.22 -4.19 16.67
CA ILE A 457 27.37 -3.85 15.25
C ILE A 457 28.80 -4.16 14.85
N VAL A 458 28.98 -5.02 13.86
CA VAL A 458 30.30 -5.47 13.39
C VAL A 458 30.42 -5.16 11.90
N GLN A 459 31.46 -4.41 11.53
CA GLN A 459 31.78 -4.07 10.15
C GLN A 459 33.28 -4.28 9.92
N GLY A 460 33.64 -5.35 9.22
CA GLY A 460 35.03 -5.76 9.04
C GLY A 460 35.75 -6.01 10.37
N LYS A 461 36.79 -5.22 10.65
CA LYS A 461 37.54 -5.27 11.92
C LYS A 461 36.95 -4.35 13.01
N LYS A 462 36.02 -3.47 12.66
CA LYS A 462 35.40 -2.54 13.62
C LYS A 462 34.21 -3.24 14.27
N SER A 463 34.03 -3.04 15.57
CA SER A 463 32.83 -3.47 16.29
C SER A 463 32.43 -2.44 17.33
N VAL A 464 31.12 -2.24 17.50
CA VAL A 464 30.55 -1.42 18.56
C VAL A 464 29.48 -2.25 19.27
N THR A 465 29.66 -2.46 20.56
CA THR A 465 28.73 -3.21 21.39
C THR A 465 28.18 -2.32 22.49
N ARG A 466 26.86 -2.29 22.66
CA ARG A 466 26.20 -1.66 23.81
C ARG A 466 25.22 -2.63 24.44
N LYS A 467 25.15 -2.59 25.77
CA LYS A 467 24.18 -3.37 26.56
C LYS A 467 22.84 -2.65 26.62
N PHE A 468 21.77 -3.41 26.65
CA PHE A 468 20.42 -2.94 26.88
C PHE A 468 19.66 -3.90 27.79
N LYS A 469 18.58 -3.41 28.40
CA LYS A 469 17.67 -4.23 29.18
C LYS A 469 16.39 -4.42 28.37
N LEU A 470 16.07 -5.67 28.04
CA LEU A 470 14.79 -6.05 27.49
C LEU A 470 13.79 -6.21 28.64
N ILE A 471 12.66 -5.53 28.52
CA ILE A 471 11.56 -5.62 29.47
C ILE A 471 10.37 -6.21 28.71
N ASN A 472 10.13 -7.51 28.89
CA ASN A 472 8.87 -8.14 28.51
C ASN A 472 7.78 -7.87 29.53
#